data_AF-A0A0D0A378-F1
#
_entry.id   AF-A0A0D0A378-F1
#
_cell.length_a   1.000
_cell.length_b   1.000
_cell.length_c   1.000
_cell.angle_alpha   90.00
_cell.angle_beta   90.00
_cell.angle_gamma   90.00
#
_symmetry.space_group_name_H-M   'P 1'
#
loop_
_entity.id
_entity.type
_entity.pdbx_description
1 polymer ?
#
loop_
_entity_poly.entity_id
_entity_poly.type
_entity_poly.pdbx_seq_one_letter_code
_entity_poly.pdbx_strand_id
1 'polypeptide(L)'
;MSHQSLTEFDIIFAGGGSTACVVAGRLAACDSSLKILIVEAGEHTLDKPAHVQLYQFPFHTAPTSTTHTFHIGNPTPRLNGRALIVSCGRSVGGGSTVNFGAYTRAPASDYDDWAVEGWESKNLIPLMKKLETYEVQPGRPTHGYTGPVKVSPGGHKLGICEEFVRVGMTYHKRPYSDDTNDLETCNTYSVSSLILLPCLHPLTEAVSAMGKVSILSYLSYFIVVMNSCLKRYIDGTTGKRSDAAHCYIYNQAQNPNLQVWVGKRVTRVIFEDKRAVGIEFTNDHVSCPDADQSLTIVKASKLVVVSAGAFGSPAILERSGIGAEAVLKRCGIKPLVSLPGVGENYTDHNVALVPYLAADEVVTMDPLWRREESATKDALAQWTSNGKSLIASNGVDAKIKWRPDSDELKAMGSAFQPRWNEFFRDRPDKCVAIFSLIAGYIGPLFGTLPPRNYMMASYFTLYPASAGSVHIKMDENGKEALDFTTGFFDDPSDIVPINFAYKKTREICRRMPSYRGELADAHPKFPEGSAAACRETSGPVDLNAPDIIYTAEDDAAIEKYHRDCVQTTWHSVRAAKIA
;
A
#
# COMPACT_ATOMS: atom_id res chain seq x y z
N MET A 1 -20.62 -41.89 -16.72
CA MET A 1 -20.71 -40.54 -16.10
C MET A 1 -21.17 -39.59 -17.18
N SER A 2 -22.36 -39.00 -17.04
CA SER A 2 -22.91 -38.07 -18.03
C SER A 2 -22.00 -36.85 -18.15
N HIS A 3 -21.45 -36.59 -19.33
CA HIS A 3 -20.77 -35.34 -19.63
C HIS A 3 -21.79 -34.19 -19.51
N GLN A 4 -21.86 -33.53 -18.35
CA GLN A 4 -22.34 -32.14 -18.30
C GLN A 4 -21.54 -31.38 -19.36
N SER A 5 -22.23 -30.65 -20.24
CA SER A 5 -21.59 -29.83 -21.25
C SER A 5 -20.66 -28.84 -20.55
N LEU A 6 -19.36 -29.12 -20.56
CA LEU A 6 -18.36 -28.25 -19.93
C LEU A 6 -18.42 -26.90 -20.64
N THR A 7 -18.68 -25.82 -19.89
CA THR A 7 -18.59 -24.48 -20.42
C THR A 7 -17.15 -24.23 -20.87
N GLU A 8 -16.96 -23.73 -22.09
CA GLU A 8 -15.65 -23.45 -22.66
C GLU A 8 -15.49 -21.95 -22.96
N PHE A 9 -14.37 -21.39 -22.54
CA PHE A 9 -13.93 -20.03 -22.80
C PHE A 9 -12.61 -20.05 -23.58
N ASP A 10 -12.24 -18.93 -24.20
CA ASP A 10 -10.93 -18.79 -24.83
C ASP A 10 -9.84 -18.53 -23.80
N ILE A 11 -10.12 -17.62 -22.87
CA ILE A 11 -9.16 -17.18 -21.86
C ILE A 11 -9.81 -17.24 -20.48
N ILE A 12 -9.12 -17.87 -19.53
CA ILE A 12 -9.58 -17.94 -18.14
C ILE A 12 -8.54 -17.31 -17.21
N PHE A 13 -8.99 -16.39 -16.37
CA PHE A 13 -8.21 -15.79 -15.27
C PHE A 13 -8.58 -16.47 -13.95
N ALA A 14 -7.59 -17.07 -13.30
CA ALA A 14 -7.69 -17.59 -11.94
C ALA A 14 -7.32 -16.50 -10.93
N GLY A 15 -8.34 -15.85 -10.35
CA GLY A 15 -8.22 -14.69 -9.48
C GLY A 15 -8.54 -13.39 -10.22
N GLY A 16 -9.49 -12.62 -9.69
CA GLY A 16 -10.02 -11.37 -10.22
C GLY A 16 -9.39 -10.11 -9.63
N GLY A 17 -8.09 -10.16 -9.31
CA GLY A 17 -7.35 -9.02 -8.76
C GLY A 17 -7.06 -7.92 -9.79
N SER A 18 -6.31 -6.90 -9.38
CA SER A 18 -6.04 -5.72 -10.22
C SER A 18 -5.40 -6.07 -11.57
N THR A 19 -4.46 -7.01 -11.61
CA THR A 19 -3.83 -7.50 -12.86
C THR A 19 -4.86 -8.14 -13.79
N ALA A 20 -5.73 -9.01 -13.28
CA ALA A 20 -6.76 -9.67 -14.07
C ALA A 20 -7.73 -8.64 -14.67
N CYS A 21 -8.17 -7.66 -13.86
CA CYS A 21 -9.07 -6.62 -14.33
C CYS A 21 -8.47 -5.84 -15.52
N VAL A 22 -7.20 -5.43 -15.41
CA VAL A 22 -6.51 -4.70 -16.49
C VAL A 22 -6.39 -5.55 -17.74
N VAL A 23 -5.87 -6.78 -17.62
CA VAL A 23 -5.58 -7.62 -18.79
C VAL A 23 -6.87 -8.09 -19.46
N ALA A 24 -7.82 -8.63 -18.70
CA ALA A 24 -9.09 -9.11 -19.23
C ALA A 24 -9.90 -7.97 -19.86
N GLY A 25 -10.00 -6.81 -19.20
CA GLY A 25 -10.72 -5.66 -19.73
C GLY A 25 -10.11 -5.09 -21.00
N ARG A 26 -8.77 -5.10 -21.14
CA ARG A 26 -8.09 -4.71 -22.38
C ARG A 26 -8.31 -5.71 -23.50
N LEU A 27 -8.18 -7.01 -23.23
CA LEU A 27 -8.41 -8.06 -24.23
C LEU A 27 -9.86 -8.07 -24.72
N ALA A 28 -10.82 -7.96 -23.81
CA ALA A 28 -12.25 -7.92 -24.12
C ALA A 28 -12.61 -6.74 -25.04
N ALA A 29 -12.00 -5.57 -24.79
CA ALA A 29 -12.20 -4.37 -25.60
C ALA A 29 -11.48 -4.44 -26.97
N CYS A 30 -10.35 -5.15 -27.06
CA CYS A 30 -9.58 -5.27 -28.29
C CYS A 30 -10.16 -6.28 -29.27
N ASP A 31 -10.78 -7.36 -28.79
CA ASP A 31 -11.35 -8.42 -29.64
C ASP A 31 -12.65 -8.97 -29.05
N SER A 32 -13.77 -8.58 -29.64
CA SER A 32 -15.11 -9.00 -29.22
C SER A 32 -15.42 -10.48 -29.49
N SER A 33 -14.59 -11.17 -30.28
CA SER A 33 -14.75 -12.61 -30.55
C SER A 33 -14.22 -13.49 -29.41
N LEU A 34 -13.36 -12.95 -28.54
CA LEU A 34 -12.79 -13.69 -27.40
C LEU A 34 -13.84 -13.94 -26.32
N LYS A 35 -14.01 -15.19 -25.91
CA LYS A 35 -14.75 -15.54 -24.68
C LYS A 35 -13.81 -15.53 -23.49
N ILE A 36 -13.96 -14.57 -22.58
CA ILE A 36 -13.08 -14.36 -21.44
C ILE A 36 -13.84 -14.60 -20.14
N LEU A 37 -13.25 -15.38 -19.25
CA LEU A 37 -13.78 -15.63 -17.91
C LEU A 37 -12.78 -15.19 -16.84
N ILE A 38 -13.26 -14.44 -15.85
CA ILE A 38 -12.58 -14.23 -14.57
C ILE A 38 -13.27 -15.07 -13.50
N VAL A 39 -12.51 -15.88 -12.77
CA VAL A 39 -13.01 -16.63 -11.61
C VAL A 39 -12.41 -16.05 -10.33
N GLU A 40 -13.25 -15.54 -9.44
CA GLU A 40 -12.87 -14.82 -8.23
C GLU A 40 -13.55 -15.42 -6.99
N ALA A 41 -12.77 -15.57 -5.91
CA ALA A 41 -13.26 -16.16 -4.68
C ALA A 41 -14.12 -15.19 -3.87
N GLY A 42 -13.77 -13.90 -3.88
CA GLY A 42 -14.54 -12.84 -3.23
C GLY A 42 -15.73 -12.35 -4.05
N GLU A 43 -16.40 -11.33 -3.52
CA GLU A 43 -17.64 -10.77 -4.09
C GLU A 43 -17.38 -9.70 -5.17
N HIS A 44 -18.45 -9.33 -5.89
CA HIS A 44 -18.49 -8.10 -6.69
C HIS A 44 -18.41 -6.86 -5.81
N THR A 45 -17.86 -5.78 -6.37
CA THR A 45 -17.69 -4.47 -5.70
C THR A 45 -18.51 -3.34 -6.31
N LEU A 46 -19.22 -3.61 -7.42
CA LEU A 46 -20.09 -2.67 -8.11
C LEU A 46 -21.18 -2.14 -7.17
N ASP A 47 -21.41 -0.82 -7.21
CA ASP A 47 -22.45 -0.11 -6.45
C ASP A 47 -22.41 -0.26 -4.92
N LYS A 48 -21.27 -0.71 -4.37
CA LYS A 48 -21.08 -0.85 -2.92
C LYS A 48 -20.33 0.36 -2.35
N PRO A 49 -20.95 1.19 -1.47
CA PRO A 49 -20.34 2.37 -0.88
C PRO A 49 -18.97 2.12 -0.24
N ALA A 50 -18.82 0.99 0.46
CA ALA A 50 -17.57 0.60 1.12
C ALA A 50 -16.36 0.55 0.18
N HIS A 51 -16.57 0.20 -1.10
CA HIS A 51 -15.50 0.11 -2.08
C HIS A 51 -15.25 1.44 -2.80
N VAL A 52 -16.26 2.29 -2.97
CA VAL A 52 -16.11 3.56 -3.72
C VAL A 52 -15.75 4.75 -2.85
N GLN A 53 -16.05 4.72 -1.55
CA GLN A 53 -15.75 5.77 -0.58
C GLN A 53 -14.40 5.50 0.10
N LEU A 54 -13.37 6.28 -0.23
CA LEU A 54 -11.99 5.97 0.19
C LEU A 54 -11.82 5.89 1.71
N TYR A 55 -12.48 6.77 2.48
CA TYR A 55 -12.32 6.80 3.94
C TYR A 55 -12.66 5.49 4.65
N GLN A 56 -13.43 4.60 4.00
CA GLN A 56 -13.83 3.32 4.55
C GLN A 56 -12.73 2.25 4.55
N PHE A 57 -11.56 2.53 3.95
CA PHE A 57 -10.49 1.54 3.83
C PHE A 57 -10.11 0.81 5.13
N PRO A 58 -10.08 1.44 6.34
CA PRO A 58 -9.71 0.73 7.56
C PRO A 58 -10.74 -0.32 7.99
N PHE A 59 -12.01 -0.16 7.59
CA PHE A 59 -13.06 -1.11 7.96
C PHE A 59 -12.95 -2.42 7.18
N HIS A 60 -12.26 -2.43 6.05
CA HIS A 60 -11.98 -3.66 5.31
C HIS A 60 -11.02 -4.60 6.05
N THR A 61 -10.18 -4.08 6.97
CA THR A 61 -9.22 -4.89 7.74
C THR A 61 -9.79 -5.40 9.07
N ALA A 62 -11.08 -5.18 9.34
CA ALA A 62 -11.74 -5.73 10.52
C ALA A 62 -11.73 -7.28 10.47
N PRO A 63 -11.58 -7.99 11.60
CA PRO A 63 -11.56 -9.45 11.62
C PRO A 63 -12.81 -10.12 11.03
N THR A 64 -13.95 -9.44 11.06
CA THR A 64 -15.23 -9.91 10.50
C THR A 64 -15.40 -9.59 9.02
N SER A 65 -14.44 -8.89 8.40
CA SER A 65 -14.56 -8.48 7.00
C SER A 65 -14.34 -9.66 6.06
N THR A 66 -15.26 -9.83 5.11
CA THR A 66 -15.15 -10.80 4.02
C THR A 66 -14.39 -10.26 2.81
N THR A 67 -13.96 -9.00 2.86
CA THR A 67 -13.27 -8.31 1.75
C THR A 67 -11.75 -8.50 1.76
N HIS A 68 -11.23 -9.19 2.78
CA HIS A 68 -9.84 -9.63 2.88
C HIS A 68 -9.76 -11.13 3.14
N THR A 69 -8.64 -11.73 2.73
CA THR A 69 -8.18 -13.01 3.30
C THR A 69 -7.03 -12.71 4.24
N PHE A 70 -7.05 -13.26 5.45
CA PHE A 70 -6.00 -13.07 6.47
C PHE A 70 -5.10 -14.31 6.52
N HIS A 71 -3.85 -14.16 6.10
CA HIS A 71 -2.84 -15.24 6.14
C HIS A 71 -2.04 -15.13 7.45
N ILE A 72 -2.05 -16.19 8.23
CA ILE A 72 -1.30 -16.26 9.49
C ILE A 72 0.08 -16.82 9.18
N GLY A 73 1.12 -16.02 9.43
CA GLY A 73 2.51 -16.46 9.31
C GLY A 73 2.93 -17.39 10.45
N ASN A 74 3.95 -18.19 10.20
CA ASN A 74 4.58 -19.02 11.21
C ASN A 74 5.19 -18.14 12.32
N PRO A 75 5.00 -18.50 13.62
CA PRO A 75 5.68 -17.81 14.71
C PRO A 75 7.20 -17.77 14.51
N THR A 76 7.83 -16.63 14.77
CA THR A 76 9.29 -16.48 14.64
C THR A 76 9.90 -15.76 15.85
N PRO A 77 11.06 -16.22 16.36
CA PRO A 77 11.82 -15.49 17.38
C PRO A 77 12.21 -14.07 16.94
N ARG A 78 12.33 -13.81 15.63
CA ARG A 78 12.65 -12.46 15.10
C ARG A 78 11.55 -11.43 15.40
N LEU A 79 10.32 -11.89 15.61
CA LEU A 79 9.17 -11.08 16.00
C LEU A 79 8.70 -11.43 17.42
N ASN A 80 9.63 -11.78 18.30
CA ASN A 80 9.35 -12.14 19.70
C ASN A 80 8.30 -13.26 19.86
N GLY A 81 8.29 -14.23 18.93
CA GLY A 81 7.38 -15.37 18.94
C GLY A 81 5.99 -15.08 18.34
N ARG A 82 5.76 -13.88 17.79
CA ARG A 82 4.48 -13.53 17.16
C ARG A 82 4.31 -14.21 15.80
N ALA A 83 3.10 -14.69 15.55
CA ALA A 83 2.60 -15.02 14.21
C ALA A 83 2.06 -13.75 13.54
N LEU A 84 2.83 -13.17 12.62
CA LEU A 84 2.39 -11.97 11.88
C LEU A 84 1.23 -12.32 10.94
N ILE A 85 0.17 -11.52 10.97
CA ILE A 85 -0.97 -11.65 10.05
C ILE A 85 -0.72 -10.75 8.84
N VAL A 86 -0.81 -11.32 7.64
CA VAL A 86 -0.77 -10.58 6.38
C VAL A 86 -2.08 -10.76 5.66
N SER A 87 -2.81 -9.67 5.45
CA SER A 87 -4.07 -9.71 4.71
C SER A 87 -3.87 -9.40 3.22
N CYS A 88 -4.75 -9.90 2.36
CA CYS A 88 -4.82 -9.49 0.96
C CYS A 88 -6.27 -9.29 0.51
N GLY A 89 -6.49 -8.40 -0.46
CA GLY A 89 -7.83 -8.06 -0.94
C GLY A 89 -8.52 -9.28 -1.57
N ARG A 90 -9.80 -9.46 -1.23
CA ARG A 90 -10.63 -10.62 -1.57
C ARG A 90 -11.97 -10.18 -2.16
N SER A 91 -11.90 -9.67 -3.39
CA SER A 91 -13.06 -9.20 -4.16
C SER A 91 -12.64 -8.97 -5.60
N VAL A 92 -13.59 -8.81 -6.52
CA VAL A 92 -13.29 -8.35 -7.89
C VAL A 92 -12.59 -6.98 -7.81
N GLY A 93 -11.40 -6.87 -8.40
CA GLY A 93 -10.48 -5.73 -8.28
C GLY A 93 -9.34 -5.93 -7.28
N GLY A 94 -9.40 -6.95 -6.43
CA GLY A 94 -8.39 -7.32 -5.44
C GLY A 94 -8.06 -6.17 -4.47
N GLY A 95 -6.77 -5.95 -4.21
CA GLY A 95 -6.33 -4.86 -3.33
C GLY A 95 -6.82 -3.47 -3.76
N SER A 96 -7.02 -3.22 -5.06
CA SER A 96 -7.40 -1.87 -5.54
C SER A 96 -8.73 -1.36 -4.97
N THR A 97 -9.67 -2.24 -4.61
CA THR A 97 -11.01 -1.89 -4.08
C THR A 97 -11.05 -1.75 -2.55
N VAL A 98 -9.96 -2.06 -1.85
CA VAL A 98 -9.90 -2.07 -0.38
C VAL A 98 -8.67 -1.37 0.19
N ASN A 99 -7.65 -1.08 -0.63
CA ASN A 99 -6.38 -0.52 -0.17
C ASN A 99 -6.50 0.93 0.36
N PHE A 100 -5.39 1.42 0.89
CA PHE A 100 -5.20 2.80 1.39
C PHE A 100 -5.42 3.89 0.31
N GLY A 101 -5.51 3.55 -0.98
CA GLY A 101 -5.68 4.51 -2.08
C GLY A 101 -4.48 5.43 -2.31
N ALA A 102 -3.32 5.17 -1.71
CA ALA A 102 -2.11 5.96 -1.89
C ALA A 102 -1.50 5.74 -3.28
N TYR A 103 -1.20 6.81 -4.00
CA TYR A 103 -0.48 6.73 -5.28
C TYR A 103 1.03 6.91 -5.06
N THR A 104 1.77 5.83 -5.31
CA THR A 104 3.24 5.83 -5.29
C THR A 104 3.81 5.02 -6.45
N ARG A 105 4.81 5.57 -7.13
CA ARG A 105 5.57 4.86 -8.18
C ARG A 105 6.95 4.46 -7.68
N ALA A 106 7.41 3.29 -8.10
CA ALA A 106 8.77 2.81 -7.92
C ALA A 106 9.75 3.67 -8.76
N PRO A 107 11.01 3.83 -8.35
CA PRO A 107 12.04 4.44 -9.18
C PRO A 107 12.32 3.63 -10.46
N ALA A 108 12.87 4.26 -11.48
CA ALA A 108 13.18 3.62 -12.76
C ALA A 108 14.12 2.41 -12.59
N SER A 109 15.14 2.54 -11.74
CA SER A 109 16.10 1.46 -11.50
C SER A 109 15.49 0.19 -10.92
N ASP A 110 14.30 0.24 -10.29
CA ASP A 110 13.65 -0.98 -9.80
C ASP A 110 13.22 -1.91 -10.92
N TYR A 111 12.83 -1.35 -12.07
CA TYR A 111 12.46 -2.11 -13.25
C TYR A 111 13.70 -2.56 -14.04
N ASP A 112 14.69 -1.67 -14.15
CA ASP A 112 15.94 -1.98 -14.85
C ASP A 112 16.75 -3.08 -14.14
N ASP A 113 16.73 -3.10 -12.80
CA ASP A 113 17.40 -4.12 -12.00
C ASP A 113 16.72 -5.51 -12.10
N TRP A 114 15.54 -5.63 -12.72
CA TRP A 114 14.99 -6.96 -13.03
C TRP A 114 15.83 -7.68 -14.08
N ALA A 115 16.55 -6.93 -14.94
CA ALA A 115 17.37 -7.47 -16.01
C ALA A 115 16.62 -8.44 -16.94
N VAL A 116 15.32 -8.18 -17.16
CA VAL A 116 14.46 -8.95 -18.07
C VAL A 116 14.13 -8.08 -19.28
N GLU A 117 14.40 -8.60 -20.48
CA GLU A 117 14.09 -7.91 -21.74
C GLU A 117 12.60 -7.53 -21.81
N GLY A 118 12.33 -6.28 -22.15
CA GLY A 118 10.97 -5.73 -22.26
C GLY A 118 10.42 -5.16 -20.95
N TRP A 119 11.07 -5.41 -19.81
CA TRP A 119 10.66 -4.91 -18.49
C TRP A 119 11.49 -3.73 -17.99
N GLU A 120 12.45 -3.26 -18.78
CA GLU A 120 13.21 -2.05 -18.46
C GLU A 120 12.28 -0.84 -18.37
N SER A 121 12.65 0.13 -17.53
CA SER A 121 11.88 1.35 -17.25
C SER A 121 11.46 2.07 -18.53
N LYS A 122 12.35 2.18 -19.52
CA LYS A 122 12.08 2.75 -20.85
C LYS A 122 10.90 2.09 -21.58
N ASN A 123 10.72 0.78 -21.41
CA ASN A 123 9.66 -0.01 -22.05
C ASN A 123 8.35 0.07 -21.25
N LEU A 124 8.45 0.22 -19.93
CA LEU A 124 7.29 0.30 -19.05
C LEU A 124 6.70 1.72 -18.94
N ILE A 125 7.50 2.79 -19.09
CA ILE A 125 7.00 4.18 -19.02
C ILE A 125 5.80 4.42 -19.97
N PRO A 126 5.83 4.02 -21.26
CA PRO A 126 4.66 4.13 -22.13
C PRO A 126 3.42 3.40 -21.59
N LEU A 127 3.60 2.25 -20.94
CA LEU A 127 2.50 1.49 -20.33
C LEU A 127 1.97 2.16 -19.05
N MET A 128 2.84 2.76 -18.24
CA MET A 128 2.44 3.60 -17.10
C MET A 128 1.58 4.78 -17.57
N LYS A 129 1.98 5.46 -18.66
CA LYS A 129 1.20 6.54 -19.26
C LYS A 129 -0.14 6.07 -19.84
N LYS A 130 -0.19 4.85 -20.38
CA LYS A 130 -1.43 4.26 -20.92
C LYS A 130 -2.43 3.88 -19.83
N LEU A 131 -1.97 3.57 -18.62
CA LEU A 131 -2.77 3.23 -17.46
C LEU A 131 -3.48 4.47 -16.87
N GLU A 132 -2.78 5.58 -16.81
CA GLU A 132 -3.10 6.72 -15.95
C GLU A 132 -3.83 7.87 -16.66
N THR A 133 -4.77 8.49 -15.95
CA THR A 133 -5.16 9.90 -16.13
C THR A 133 -4.73 10.68 -14.89
N TYR A 134 -3.69 11.50 -15.05
CA TYR A 134 -3.07 12.27 -13.98
C TYR A 134 -3.74 13.66 -13.87
N GLU A 135 -4.66 13.80 -12.93
CA GLU A 135 -5.50 14.99 -12.73
C GLU A 135 -4.85 16.01 -11.77
N VAL A 136 -3.51 16.07 -11.76
CA VAL A 136 -2.72 16.89 -10.84
C VAL A 136 -2.09 18.07 -11.59
N GLN A 137 -1.32 17.79 -12.64
CA GLN A 137 -0.76 18.80 -13.52
C GLN A 137 -0.54 18.22 -14.92
N PRO A 138 -0.88 18.96 -16.00
CA PRO A 138 -0.64 18.52 -17.37
C PRO A 138 0.85 18.51 -17.75
N GLY A 139 1.20 17.72 -18.77
CA GLY A 139 2.49 17.80 -19.47
C GLY A 139 3.70 17.18 -18.76
N ARG A 140 3.53 16.45 -17.64
CA ARG A 140 4.63 15.76 -16.98
C ARG A 140 5.16 14.60 -17.86
N PRO A 141 6.50 14.43 -17.98
CA PRO A 141 7.08 13.51 -18.97
C PRO A 141 6.63 12.05 -18.83
N THR A 142 6.58 11.57 -17.57
CA THR A 142 6.35 10.16 -17.24
C THR A 142 4.92 9.83 -16.84
N HIS A 143 3.97 10.77 -16.97
CA HIS A 143 2.56 10.62 -16.58
C HIS A 143 1.60 10.51 -17.77
N GLY A 144 0.50 9.80 -17.54
CA GLY A 144 -0.60 9.63 -18.50
C GLY A 144 -1.73 10.63 -18.28
N TYR A 145 -2.50 10.94 -19.32
CA TYR A 145 -3.62 11.90 -19.25
C TYR A 145 -4.93 11.40 -19.86
N THR A 146 -4.96 10.13 -20.27
CA THR A 146 -6.10 9.54 -20.99
C THR A 146 -6.37 8.09 -20.58
N GLY A 147 -5.59 7.54 -19.66
CA GLY A 147 -5.75 6.19 -19.16
C GLY A 147 -6.93 6.05 -18.20
N PRO A 148 -7.48 4.84 -18.01
CA PRO A 148 -8.71 4.67 -17.24
C PRO A 148 -8.53 4.84 -15.73
N VAL A 149 -7.32 4.74 -15.19
CA VAL A 149 -7.06 4.89 -13.75
C VAL A 149 -6.76 6.34 -13.44
N LYS A 150 -7.62 6.96 -12.64
CA LYS A 150 -7.53 8.38 -12.28
C LYS A 150 -6.72 8.58 -11.01
N VAL A 151 -5.87 9.58 -11.05
CA VAL A 151 -4.98 9.96 -9.96
C VAL A 151 -5.15 11.44 -9.71
N SER A 152 -5.54 11.81 -8.49
CA SER A 152 -5.80 13.20 -8.12
C SER A 152 -5.29 13.53 -6.70
N PRO A 153 -5.24 14.81 -6.31
CA PRO A 153 -4.98 15.21 -4.92
C PRO A 153 -6.13 14.84 -3.96
N GLY A 154 -7.26 14.38 -4.49
CA GLY A 154 -8.46 14.01 -3.74
C GLY A 154 -9.37 15.19 -3.36
N GLY A 155 -10.23 14.98 -2.37
CA GLY A 155 -11.36 15.88 -2.09
C GLY A 155 -11.16 16.90 -0.95
N HIS A 156 -10.13 16.73 -0.12
CA HIS A 156 -9.90 17.54 1.07
C HIS A 156 -8.41 17.56 1.44
N LYS A 157 -7.95 18.69 1.98
CA LYS A 157 -6.56 18.92 2.44
C LYS A 157 -6.48 18.79 3.95
N LEU A 158 -5.49 18.08 4.45
CA LEU A 158 -5.27 17.91 5.88
C LEU A 158 -4.11 18.80 6.35
N GLY A 159 -4.42 19.91 7.03
CA GLY A 159 -3.42 20.90 7.47
C GLY A 159 -2.30 20.30 8.34
N ILE A 160 -2.62 19.31 9.17
CA ILE A 160 -1.64 18.61 10.00
C ILE A 160 -0.56 17.86 9.17
N CYS A 161 -0.89 17.42 7.96
CA CYS A 161 0.09 16.81 7.06
C CYS A 161 1.01 17.88 6.43
N GLU A 162 0.51 19.08 6.15
CA GLU A 162 1.35 20.22 5.73
C GLU A 162 2.34 20.61 6.84
N GLU A 163 1.91 20.59 8.10
CA GLU A 163 2.79 20.80 9.25
C GLU A 163 3.93 19.78 9.29
N PHE A 164 3.63 18.48 9.09
CA PHE A 164 4.65 17.43 9.04
C PHE A 164 5.73 17.71 7.98
N VAL A 165 5.33 18.12 6.76
CA VAL A 165 6.29 18.48 5.71
C VAL A 165 7.11 19.70 6.09
N ARG A 166 6.47 20.78 6.55
CA ARG A 166 7.17 22.03 6.90
C ARG A 166 8.20 21.81 8.02
N VAL A 167 7.79 21.12 9.08
CA VAL A 167 8.65 20.78 10.21
C VAL A 167 9.75 19.81 9.75
N GLY A 168 9.39 18.77 9.01
CA GLY A 168 10.32 17.78 8.50
C GLY A 168 11.40 18.38 7.59
N MET A 169 11.03 19.28 6.67
CA MET A 169 11.98 20.00 5.80
C MET A 169 12.97 20.83 6.62
N THR A 170 12.48 21.53 7.64
CA THR A 170 13.31 22.40 8.49
C THR A 170 14.24 21.58 9.38
N TYR A 171 13.71 20.54 10.02
CA TYR A 171 14.43 19.71 10.97
C TYR A 171 15.39 18.71 10.30
N HIS A 172 14.98 18.04 9.21
CA HIS A 172 15.86 17.14 8.45
C HIS A 172 16.76 17.88 7.46
N LYS A 173 16.49 19.16 7.18
CA LYS A 173 17.19 19.93 6.13
C LYS A 173 17.14 19.20 4.78
N ARG A 174 15.93 18.78 4.39
CA ARG A 174 15.67 18.07 3.11
C ARG A 174 14.78 18.92 2.21
N PRO A 175 14.99 18.88 0.88
CA PRO A 175 14.23 19.68 -0.04
C PRO A 175 12.79 19.17 -0.19
N TYR A 176 11.97 20.02 -0.79
CA TYR A 176 10.64 19.70 -1.27
C TYR A 176 10.72 19.28 -2.75
N SER A 177 9.89 18.32 -3.16
CA SER A 177 9.61 18.06 -4.57
C SER A 177 8.11 18.09 -4.81
N ASP A 178 7.72 18.64 -5.96
CA ASP A 178 6.33 18.65 -6.36
C ASP A 178 5.83 17.32 -6.94
N ASP A 179 6.77 16.45 -7.34
CA ASP A 179 6.49 15.11 -7.78
C ASP A 179 7.53 14.09 -7.35
N THR A 180 7.22 13.36 -6.27
CA THR A 180 8.02 12.23 -5.82
C THR A 180 7.73 10.94 -6.59
N ASN A 181 6.87 10.97 -7.61
CA ASN A 181 6.46 9.81 -8.39
C ASN A 181 6.88 9.92 -9.87
N ASP A 182 7.89 10.73 -10.16
CA ASP A 182 8.46 10.96 -11.49
C ASP A 182 9.38 9.83 -11.99
N LEU A 183 9.68 8.84 -11.13
CA LEU A 183 10.60 7.70 -11.29
C LEU A 183 12.07 7.96 -10.92
N GLU A 184 12.43 9.16 -10.48
CA GLU A 184 13.82 9.54 -10.22
C GLU A 184 14.01 10.22 -8.85
N THR A 185 13.05 11.04 -8.45
CA THR A 185 13.12 11.86 -7.24
C THR A 185 13.25 10.99 -5.98
N CYS A 186 14.33 11.23 -5.24
CA CYS A 186 14.60 10.63 -3.95
C CYS A 186 15.06 11.67 -2.91
N ASN A 187 14.87 11.37 -1.63
CA ASN A 187 15.25 12.19 -0.48
C ASN A 187 14.56 13.55 -0.37
N THR A 188 13.29 13.63 -0.79
CA THR A 188 12.51 14.88 -0.78
C THR A 188 11.18 14.71 -0.06
N TYR A 189 10.75 15.76 0.65
CA TYR A 189 9.39 15.87 1.15
C TYR A 189 8.39 16.21 0.04
N SER A 190 7.13 15.80 0.22
CA SER A 190 6.00 16.14 -0.66
C SER A 190 4.69 16.11 0.12
N VAL A 191 3.75 17.01 -0.21
CA VAL A 191 2.39 17.03 0.37
C VAL A 191 1.33 17.26 -0.70
N SER A 192 0.08 16.80 -0.50
CA SER A 192 -1.07 16.99 -1.39
C SER A 192 -1.38 18.44 -1.75
N SER A 193 -0.77 19.43 -1.09
CA SER A 193 -0.74 20.86 -1.42
C SER A 193 0.19 21.53 -0.42
N LEU A 194 1.05 22.47 -0.82
CA LEU A 194 1.84 23.26 0.11
C LEU A 194 1.57 24.74 -0.12
N ILE A 195 1.00 25.43 0.88
CA ILE A 195 0.98 26.89 0.89
C ILE A 195 2.26 27.34 1.61
N LEU A 196 3.26 27.77 0.84
CA LEU A 196 4.39 28.49 1.41
C LEU A 196 3.92 29.89 1.79
N LEU A 197 3.44 30.07 3.03
CA LEU A 197 3.36 31.39 3.62
C LEU A 197 4.79 31.82 3.97
N PRO A 198 5.43 32.78 3.28
CA PRO A 198 6.64 33.39 3.83
C PRO A 198 6.25 34.04 5.17
N CYS A 199 7.14 33.98 6.15
CA CYS A 199 7.01 34.76 7.39
C CYS A 199 6.73 36.23 7.03
N LEU A 200 5.47 36.65 7.12
CA LEU A 200 4.97 37.98 6.75
C LEU A 200 5.32 39.05 7.79
N HIS A 201 6.56 39.07 8.30
CA HIS A 201 6.99 40.07 9.28
C HIS A 201 8.02 41.09 8.78
N PRO A 202 8.81 40.85 7.71
CA PRO A 202 9.61 41.93 7.12
C PRO A 202 9.16 42.39 5.71
N LEU A 203 8.16 41.76 5.08
CA LEU A 203 7.84 42.02 3.66
C LEU A 203 6.77 43.11 3.39
N THR A 204 6.07 43.59 4.41
CA THR A 204 5.08 44.67 4.27
C THR A 204 5.69 46.01 3.87
N GLU A 205 6.97 46.25 4.19
CA GLU A 205 7.66 47.50 3.80
C GLU A 205 8.18 47.46 2.35
N ALA A 206 8.58 46.30 1.83
CA ALA A 206 9.13 46.19 0.48
C ALA A 206 8.06 46.30 -0.63
N VAL A 207 6.83 45.87 -0.36
CA VAL A 207 5.72 45.89 -1.34
C VAL A 207 5.18 47.31 -1.56
N SER A 208 5.39 48.23 -0.60
CA SER A 208 5.08 49.66 -0.75
C SER A 208 5.95 50.36 -1.80
N ALA A 209 7.17 49.85 -2.04
CA ALA A 209 8.17 50.50 -2.88
C ALA A 209 8.18 50.07 -4.35
N MET A 210 7.48 48.99 -4.73
CA MET A 210 7.54 48.44 -6.09
C MET A 210 6.25 48.73 -6.88
N GLY A 211 6.39 49.45 -8.00
CA GLY A 211 5.27 49.87 -8.84
C GLY A 211 4.41 48.71 -9.39
N LYS A 212 3.16 49.05 -9.75
CA LYS A 212 2.05 48.15 -10.15
C LYS A 212 2.36 47.09 -11.20
N VAL A 213 3.41 47.24 -12.01
CA VAL A 213 3.74 46.32 -13.10
C VAL A 213 4.53 45.08 -12.62
N SER A 214 5.23 45.15 -11.47
CA SER A 214 5.96 43.98 -10.92
C SER A 214 5.09 43.05 -10.07
N ILE A 215 3.96 43.55 -9.57
CA ILE A 215 3.02 42.79 -8.74
C ILE A 215 2.32 41.68 -9.52
N LEU A 216 2.03 41.87 -10.81
CA LEU A 216 1.37 40.85 -11.64
C LEU A 216 2.31 39.69 -12.01
N SER A 217 3.58 39.96 -12.27
CA SER A 217 4.59 38.91 -12.48
C SER A 217 4.96 38.19 -11.17
N TYR A 218 4.99 38.90 -10.04
CA TYR A 218 5.15 38.28 -8.71
C TYR A 218 3.92 37.45 -8.28
N LEU A 219 2.70 37.92 -8.55
CA LEU A 219 1.46 37.17 -8.33
C LEU A 219 1.40 35.94 -9.23
N SER A 220 1.93 36.00 -10.45
CA SER A 220 2.04 34.82 -11.31
C SER A 220 2.98 33.76 -10.70
N TYR A 221 4.08 34.19 -10.07
CA TYR A 221 4.97 33.28 -9.33
C TYR A 221 4.34 32.77 -8.02
N PHE A 222 3.51 33.57 -7.34
CA PHE A 222 2.73 33.19 -6.16
C PHE A 222 1.56 32.23 -6.48
N ILE A 223 0.93 32.39 -7.65
CA ILE A 223 -0.17 31.53 -8.14
C ILE A 223 0.36 30.18 -8.64
N VAL A 224 1.65 30.08 -8.99
CA VAL A 224 2.29 28.82 -9.41
C VAL A 224 2.60 27.89 -8.23
N VAL A 225 2.53 28.36 -6.96
CA VAL A 225 2.72 27.53 -5.76
C VAL A 225 1.38 27.06 -5.17
N MET A 226 0.46 26.56 -6.00
CA MET A 226 -0.83 26.00 -5.56
C MET A 226 -1.06 24.52 -5.92
N ASN A 227 -0.07 23.83 -6.52
CA ASN A 227 -0.27 22.48 -7.05
C ASN A 227 0.50 21.37 -6.29
N SER A 228 -0.31 20.69 -5.49
CA SER A 228 -0.35 19.32 -4.94
C SER A 228 0.63 18.20 -5.34
N CYS A 229 1.08 17.40 -4.36
CA CYS A 229 2.18 16.43 -4.54
C CYS A 229 1.99 15.04 -3.92
N LEU A 230 1.09 14.84 -2.96
CA LEU A 230 0.63 13.50 -2.56
C LEU A 230 -0.69 13.20 -3.24
N LYS A 231 -0.68 12.15 -4.05
CA LYS A 231 -1.77 11.80 -4.95
C LYS A 231 -2.44 10.52 -4.45
N ARG A 232 -3.70 10.34 -4.82
CA ARG A 232 -4.52 9.21 -4.43
C ARG A 232 -5.11 8.60 -5.70
N TYR A 233 -5.39 7.30 -5.66
CA TYR A 233 -6.22 6.62 -6.64
C TYR A 233 -7.70 7.01 -6.42
N ILE A 234 -8.01 8.27 -6.72
CA ILE A 234 -9.33 8.89 -6.65
C ILE A 234 -9.58 9.66 -7.93
N ASP A 235 -10.78 9.53 -8.47
CA ASP A 235 -11.30 10.44 -9.48
C ASP A 235 -11.54 11.83 -8.85
N GLY A 236 -10.78 12.82 -9.31
CA GLY A 236 -10.82 14.19 -8.80
C GLY A 236 -12.14 14.91 -9.06
N THR A 237 -12.96 14.43 -10.00
CA THR A 237 -14.31 14.97 -10.25
C THR A 237 -15.34 14.33 -9.34
N THR A 238 -15.37 13.00 -9.25
CA THR A 238 -16.44 12.30 -8.52
C THR A 238 -16.11 12.05 -7.05
N GLY A 239 -14.84 12.17 -6.65
CA GLY A 239 -14.38 11.82 -5.31
C GLY A 239 -14.41 10.32 -5.00
N LYS A 240 -14.71 9.48 -5.99
CA LYS A 240 -14.74 8.02 -5.87
C LYS A 240 -13.34 7.44 -6.01
N ARG A 241 -13.08 6.34 -5.31
CA ARG A 241 -11.92 5.49 -5.52
C ARG A 241 -11.77 5.13 -7.02
N SER A 242 -10.54 5.16 -7.51
CA SER A 242 -10.18 4.62 -8.83
C SER A 242 -9.59 3.22 -8.67
N ASP A 243 -10.45 2.20 -8.70
CA ASP A 243 -10.05 0.80 -8.63
C ASP A 243 -10.08 0.11 -10.00
N ALA A 244 -9.37 -1.02 -10.11
CA ALA A 244 -9.20 -1.71 -11.38
C ALA A 244 -10.52 -2.31 -11.91
N ALA A 245 -11.45 -2.72 -11.04
CA ALA A 245 -12.70 -3.33 -11.47
C ALA A 245 -13.62 -2.30 -12.14
N HIS A 246 -13.81 -1.13 -11.52
CA HIS A 246 -14.58 -0.03 -12.11
C HIS A 246 -13.92 0.52 -13.38
N CYS A 247 -12.58 0.61 -13.40
CA CYS A 247 -11.83 1.18 -14.53
C CYS A 247 -11.73 0.26 -15.76
N TYR A 248 -11.89 -1.06 -15.61
CA TYR A 248 -11.65 -2.00 -16.72
C TYR A 248 -12.75 -3.05 -16.96
N ILE A 249 -13.55 -3.36 -15.95
CA ILE A 249 -14.54 -4.43 -16.01
C ILE A 249 -15.95 -3.84 -16.02
N TYR A 250 -16.32 -3.08 -14.98
CA TYR A 250 -17.69 -2.58 -14.85
C TYR A 250 -18.03 -1.47 -15.85
N ASN A 251 -17.05 -0.74 -16.36
CA ASN A 251 -17.25 0.17 -17.48
C ASN A 251 -17.55 -0.53 -18.82
N GLN A 252 -17.48 -1.87 -18.85
CA GLN A 252 -17.82 -2.71 -19.99
C GLN A 252 -18.87 -3.77 -19.63
N ALA A 253 -19.71 -3.52 -18.60
CA ALA A 253 -20.66 -4.52 -18.10
C ALA A 253 -21.68 -5.04 -19.14
N GLN A 254 -21.87 -4.30 -20.24
CA GLN A 254 -22.72 -4.70 -21.36
C GLN A 254 -22.02 -5.64 -22.36
N ASN A 255 -20.71 -5.86 -22.21
CA ASN A 255 -19.91 -6.65 -23.14
C ASN A 255 -20.12 -8.16 -22.87
N PRO A 256 -20.81 -8.91 -23.76
CA PRO A 256 -21.17 -10.29 -23.50
C PRO A 256 -19.97 -11.25 -23.56
N ASN A 257 -18.83 -10.79 -24.09
CA ASN A 257 -17.64 -11.61 -24.30
C ASN A 257 -16.77 -11.74 -23.03
N LEU A 258 -17.05 -10.96 -21.98
CA LEU A 258 -16.34 -10.96 -20.70
C LEU A 258 -17.28 -11.32 -19.56
N GLN A 259 -16.98 -12.42 -18.88
CA GLN A 259 -17.75 -12.89 -17.72
C GLN A 259 -16.90 -12.87 -16.44
N VAL A 260 -17.56 -12.61 -15.32
CA VAL A 260 -16.95 -12.66 -13.99
C VAL A 260 -17.79 -13.59 -13.12
N TRP A 261 -17.20 -14.67 -12.64
CA TRP A 261 -17.81 -15.59 -11.70
C TRP A 261 -17.21 -15.34 -10.31
N VAL A 262 -18.03 -14.80 -9.41
CA VAL A 262 -17.67 -14.51 -8.01
C VAL A 262 -18.08 -15.64 -7.07
N GLY A 263 -17.53 -15.64 -5.85
CA GLY A 263 -17.80 -16.71 -4.88
C GLY A 263 -17.25 -18.06 -5.32
N LYS A 264 -16.27 -18.08 -6.23
CA LYS A 264 -15.66 -19.30 -6.79
C LYS A 264 -14.17 -19.33 -6.50
N ARG A 265 -13.73 -20.31 -5.71
CA ARG A 265 -12.32 -20.49 -5.37
C ARG A 265 -11.65 -21.43 -6.37
N VAL A 266 -10.65 -20.94 -7.09
CA VAL A 266 -9.85 -21.77 -7.99
C VAL A 266 -8.95 -22.71 -7.18
N THR A 267 -9.06 -24.00 -7.45
CA THR A 267 -8.27 -25.04 -6.80
C THR A 267 -6.96 -25.23 -7.56
N ARG A 268 -7.00 -25.56 -8.85
CA ARG A 268 -5.81 -25.87 -9.66
C ARG A 268 -6.04 -25.62 -11.15
N VAL A 269 -4.95 -25.53 -11.90
CA VAL A 269 -4.92 -25.57 -13.36
C VAL A 269 -4.95 -27.03 -13.82
N ILE A 270 -5.66 -27.28 -14.92
CA ILE A 270 -5.78 -28.59 -15.54
C ILE A 270 -4.89 -28.65 -16.77
N PHE A 271 -4.16 -29.75 -16.93
CA PHE A 271 -3.23 -29.95 -18.04
C PHE A 271 -3.62 -31.16 -18.89
N GLU A 272 -3.44 -31.01 -20.21
CA GLU A 272 -3.30 -32.10 -21.16
C GLU A 272 -1.85 -32.05 -21.66
N ASP A 273 -1.06 -33.07 -21.35
CA ASP A 273 0.39 -33.08 -21.49
C ASP A 273 1.06 -31.86 -20.82
N LYS A 274 1.54 -30.90 -21.63
CA LYS A 274 2.18 -29.67 -21.18
C LYS A 274 1.33 -28.42 -21.40
N ARG A 275 0.10 -28.57 -21.92
CA ARG A 275 -0.80 -27.45 -22.22
C ARG A 275 -1.80 -27.28 -21.09
N ALA A 276 -1.91 -26.07 -20.55
CA ALA A 276 -3.02 -25.71 -19.67
C ALA A 276 -4.33 -25.66 -20.49
N VAL A 277 -5.34 -26.42 -20.07
CA VAL A 277 -6.60 -26.60 -20.82
C VAL A 277 -7.84 -26.12 -20.07
N GLY A 278 -7.66 -25.59 -18.87
CA GLY A 278 -8.75 -25.13 -18.02
C GLY A 278 -8.33 -25.03 -16.57
N ILE A 279 -9.32 -24.81 -15.72
CA ILE A 279 -9.15 -24.77 -14.27
C ILE A 279 -10.22 -25.62 -13.60
N GLU A 280 -9.89 -26.08 -12.40
CA GLU A 280 -10.82 -26.69 -11.46
C GLU A 280 -11.08 -25.68 -10.32
N PHE A 281 -12.34 -25.52 -9.93
CA PHE A 281 -12.76 -24.60 -8.89
C PHE A 281 -13.89 -25.18 -8.05
N THR A 282 -14.18 -24.54 -6.92
CA THR A 282 -15.29 -24.88 -6.02
C THR A 282 -16.03 -23.62 -5.58
N ASN A 283 -17.22 -23.75 -4.99
CA ASN A 283 -17.85 -22.65 -4.28
C ASN A 283 -16.96 -22.25 -3.09
N ASP A 284 -16.82 -20.95 -2.91
CA ASP A 284 -15.99 -20.43 -1.86
C ASP A 284 -16.69 -20.46 -0.49
N HIS A 285 -16.04 -21.03 0.52
CA HIS A 285 -16.60 -21.17 1.86
C HIS A 285 -16.83 -19.86 2.64
N VAL A 286 -16.16 -18.75 2.29
CA VAL A 286 -16.36 -17.45 2.95
C VAL A 286 -17.52 -16.70 2.31
N SER A 287 -17.55 -16.64 0.98
CA SER A 287 -18.59 -15.95 0.23
C SER A 287 -19.86 -16.78 0.05
N CYS A 288 -19.77 -18.10 0.17
CA CYS A 288 -20.87 -19.06 -0.02
C CYS A 288 -20.77 -20.19 1.02
N PRO A 289 -20.93 -19.90 2.33
CA PRO A 289 -20.68 -20.87 3.41
C PRO A 289 -21.58 -22.12 3.35
N ASP A 290 -22.81 -21.97 2.86
CA ASP A 290 -23.79 -23.06 2.78
C ASP A 290 -23.82 -23.76 1.41
N ALA A 291 -22.96 -23.35 0.47
CA ALA A 291 -22.94 -23.91 -0.87
C ALA A 291 -22.14 -25.22 -0.93
N ASP A 292 -22.58 -26.13 -1.80
CA ASP A 292 -21.86 -27.37 -2.09
C ASP A 292 -20.44 -27.08 -2.58
N GLN A 293 -19.44 -27.75 -1.99
CA GLN A 293 -18.03 -27.55 -2.30
C GLN A 293 -17.50 -28.54 -3.34
N SER A 294 -18.39 -29.22 -4.08
CA SER A 294 -17.99 -30.09 -5.18
C SER A 294 -17.12 -29.36 -6.21
N LEU A 295 -16.13 -30.09 -6.73
CA LEU A 295 -15.19 -29.57 -7.71
C LEU A 295 -15.86 -29.51 -9.08
N THR A 296 -15.74 -28.36 -9.74
CA THR A 296 -16.25 -28.10 -11.09
C THR A 296 -15.08 -27.73 -12.01
N ILE A 297 -15.17 -28.13 -13.27
CA ILE A 297 -14.16 -27.85 -14.30
C ILE A 297 -14.73 -26.87 -15.33
N VAL A 298 -13.91 -25.90 -15.75
CA VAL A 298 -14.18 -25.02 -16.88
C VAL A 298 -12.97 -25.03 -17.83
N LYS A 299 -13.20 -25.13 -19.14
CA LYS A 299 -12.14 -25.29 -20.15
C LYS A 299 -11.72 -23.98 -20.79
N ALA A 300 -10.42 -23.87 -21.09
CA ALA A 300 -9.81 -22.78 -21.82
C ALA A 300 -9.26 -23.28 -23.17
N SER A 301 -9.73 -22.71 -24.28
CA SER A 301 -9.28 -23.10 -25.62
C SER A 301 -7.92 -22.48 -25.99
N LYS A 302 -7.59 -21.28 -25.47
CA LYS A 302 -6.38 -20.53 -25.81
C LYS A 302 -5.42 -20.33 -24.64
N LEU A 303 -5.87 -19.80 -23.51
CA LEU A 303 -4.98 -19.36 -22.42
C LEU A 303 -5.59 -19.51 -21.02
N VAL A 304 -4.77 -19.93 -20.06
CA VAL A 304 -5.06 -19.83 -18.62
C VAL A 304 -4.06 -18.84 -18.00
N VAL A 305 -4.57 -17.84 -17.28
CA VAL A 305 -3.76 -16.83 -16.58
C VAL A 305 -3.97 -17.00 -15.08
N VAL A 306 -2.89 -17.22 -14.33
CA VAL A 306 -2.95 -17.25 -12.86
C VAL A 306 -2.64 -15.85 -12.32
N SER A 307 -3.63 -15.24 -11.66
CA SER A 307 -3.60 -13.85 -11.19
C SER A 307 -4.18 -13.71 -9.78
N ALA A 308 -3.93 -14.70 -8.92
CA ALA A 308 -4.48 -14.81 -7.56
C ALA A 308 -3.57 -14.20 -6.47
N GLY A 309 -2.70 -13.24 -6.85
CA GLY A 309 -1.81 -12.54 -5.93
C GLY A 309 -0.66 -13.41 -5.38
N ALA A 310 0.15 -12.83 -4.48
CA ALA A 310 1.35 -13.46 -3.93
C ALA A 310 1.08 -14.71 -3.07
N PHE A 311 -0.16 -14.88 -2.58
CA PHE A 311 -0.55 -16.05 -1.80
C PHE A 311 -1.30 -17.09 -2.63
N GLY A 312 -2.30 -16.66 -3.41
CA GLY A 312 -3.13 -17.57 -4.18
C GLY A 312 -2.40 -18.18 -5.37
N SER A 313 -1.54 -17.42 -6.06
CA SER A 313 -0.86 -17.89 -7.28
C SER A 313 0.10 -19.05 -7.04
N PRO A 314 1.07 -18.99 -6.10
CA PRO A 314 1.94 -20.13 -5.82
C PRO A 314 1.12 -21.34 -5.34
N ALA A 315 0.11 -21.13 -4.49
CA ALA A 315 -0.72 -22.21 -3.99
C ALA A 315 -1.52 -22.92 -5.09
N ILE A 316 -2.05 -22.18 -6.08
CA ILE A 316 -2.70 -22.75 -7.27
C ILE A 316 -1.68 -23.55 -8.08
N LEU A 317 -0.48 -23.00 -8.34
CA LEU A 317 0.56 -23.69 -9.10
C LEU A 317 0.99 -24.99 -8.43
N GLU A 318 1.23 -24.97 -7.12
CA GLU A 318 1.61 -26.17 -6.35
C GLU A 318 0.51 -27.22 -6.38
N ARG A 319 -0.77 -26.86 -6.16
CA ARG A 319 -1.90 -27.79 -6.31
C ARG A 319 -2.07 -28.30 -7.75
N SER A 320 -1.50 -27.62 -8.73
CA SER A 320 -1.46 -28.06 -10.13
C SER A 320 -0.28 -28.98 -10.43
N GLY A 321 0.59 -29.27 -9.46
CA GLY A 321 1.80 -30.09 -9.65
C GLY A 321 3.01 -29.31 -10.15
N ILE A 322 3.02 -27.97 -10.03
CA ILE A 322 4.14 -27.10 -10.40
C ILE A 322 4.73 -26.48 -9.14
N GLY A 323 5.88 -26.95 -8.71
CA GLY A 323 6.53 -26.47 -7.48
C GLY A 323 7.71 -27.32 -7.05
N ALA A 324 8.20 -27.11 -5.83
CA ALA A 324 9.28 -27.92 -5.26
C ALA A 324 8.79 -29.35 -5.01
N GLU A 325 9.56 -30.36 -5.45
CA GLU A 325 9.17 -31.77 -5.34
C GLU A 325 8.85 -32.20 -3.90
N ALA A 326 9.58 -31.68 -2.91
CA ALA A 326 9.33 -31.94 -1.49
C ALA A 326 7.97 -31.40 -1.02
N VAL A 327 7.58 -30.20 -1.48
CA VAL A 327 6.28 -29.57 -1.18
C VAL A 327 5.13 -30.38 -1.79
N LEU A 328 5.29 -30.81 -3.05
CA LEU A 328 4.26 -31.58 -3.74
C LEU A 328 4.07 -32.96 -3.12
N LYS A 329 5.18 -33.67 -2.85
CA LYS A 329 5.15 -35.01 -2.22
C LYS A 329 4.50 -35.01 -0.85
N ARG A 330 4.83 -34.05 0.03
CA ARG A 330 4.22 -33.98 1.38
C ARG A 330 2.70 -33.72 1.33
N CYS A 331 2.20 -33.15 0.24
CA CYS A 331 0.78 -32.88 0.03
C CYS A 331 0.08 -33.96 -0.82
N GLY A 332 0.77 -35.05 -1.18
CA GLY A 332 0.21 -36.11 -2.02
C GLY A 332 -0.05 -35.69 -3.47
N ILE A 333 0.57 -34.61 -3.94
CA ILE A 333 0.38 -34.08 -5.29
C ILE A 333 1.44 -34.69 -6.22
N LYS A 334 0.99 -35.23 -7.35
CA LYS A 334 1.87 -35.73 -8.41
C LYS A 334 2.63 -34.56 -9.05
N PRO A 335 3.98 -34.54 -9.04
CA PRO A 335 4.75 -33.52 -9.73
C PRO A 335 4.53 -33.58 -11.24
N LEU A 336 4.24 -32.44 -11.85
CA LEU A 336 4.24 -32.22 -13.31
C LEU A 336 5.49 -31.47 -13.75
N VAL A 337 5.84 -30.40 -13.03
CA VAL A 337 7.04 -29.61 -13.26
C VAL A 337 7.73 -29.36 -11.92
N SER A 338 8.99 -29.76 -11.81
CA SER A 338 9.83 -29.39 -10.67
C SER A 338 10.28 -27.95 -10.86
N LEU A 339 9.72 -27.04 -10.07
CA LEU A 339 10.05 -25.62 -10.10
C LEU A 339 10.17 -25.10 -8.66
N PRO A 340 11.34 -25.28 -8.02
CA PRO A 340 11.49 -25.03 -6.58
C PRO A 340 11.34 -23.56 -6.18
N GLY A 341 11.39 -22.61 -7.13
CA GLY A 341 11.15 -21.20 -6.85
C GLY A 341 9.68 -20.81 -6.65
N VAL A 342 8.73 -21.71 -6.92
CA VAL A 342 7.30 -21.44 -6.65
C VAL A 342 7.07 -21.41 -5.15
N GLY A 343 6.48 -20.32 -4.67
CA GLY A 343 6.25 -20.08 -3.24
C GLY A 343 7.42 -19.39 -2.55
N GLU A 344 8.60 -19.36 -3.15
CA GLU A 344 9.80 -18.79 -2.53
C GLU A 344 9.95 -17.28 -2.77
N ASN A 345 10.82 -16.63 -2.00
CA ASN A 345 11.15 -15.21 -2.13
C ASN A 345 9.94 -14.27 -1.91
N TYR A 346 9.02 -14.62 -1.01
CA TYR A 346 7.99 -13.69 -0.57
C TYR A 346 8.67 -12.44 0.03
N THR A 347 8.32 -11.26 -0.46
CA THR A 347 8.80 -9.99 0.11
C THR A 347 7.64 -9.02 0.27
N ASP A 348 7.75 -8.15 1.28
CA ASP A 348 6.83 -7.05 1.55
C ASP A 348 7.63 -5.84 2.05
N HIS A 349 6.95 -4.73 2.32
CA HIS A 349 7.52 -3.62 3.08
C HIS A 349 7.16 -3.76 4.56
N ASN A 350 8.11 -3.48 5.44
CA ASN A 350 7.95 -3.54 6.89
C ASN A 350 7.44 -2.18 7.39
N VAL A 351 6.20 -2.07 7.88
CA VAL A 351 5.63 -0.81 8.38
C VAL A 351 5.52 -0.79 9.91
N ALA A 352 5.77 0.37 10.50
CA ALA A 352 5.37 0.70 11.85
C ALA A 352 4.50 1.95 11.85
N LEU A 353 3.49 1.96 12.72
CA LEU A 353 2.54 3.05 12.91
C LEU A 353 2.59 3.48 14.38
N VAL A 354 3.03 4.71 14.64
CA VAL A 354 3.29 5.22 15.99
C VAL A 354 2.34 6.38 16.29
N PRO A 355 1.39 6.23 17.22
CA PRO A 355 0.35 7.21 17.48
C PRO A 355 0.75 8.29 18.50
N TYR A 356 0.27 9.51 18.23
CA TYR A 356 0.44 10.70 19.05
C TYR A 356 -0.92 11.35 19.30
N LEU A 357 -0.97 12.14 20.36
CA LEU A 357 -2.11 13.00 20.66
C LEU A 357 -2.02 14.27 19.82
N ALA A 358 -3.13 14.64 19.19
CA ALA A 358 -3.23 15.87 18.40
C ALA A 358 -4.13 16.90 19.11
N ALA A 359 -3.97 18.15 18.71
CA ALA A 359 -4.77 19.27 19.19
C ALA A 359 -6.26 19.14 18.83
N ASP A 360 -7.16 19.69 19.64
CA ASP A 360 -8.60 19.54 19.41
C ASP A 360 -9.08 20.35 18.18
N GLU A 361 -8.38 21.43 17.86
CA GLU A 361 -8.69 22.33 16.75
C GLU A 361 -8.31 21.79 15.35
N VAL A 362 -7.55 20.70 15.27
CA VAL A 362 -7.09 20.16 13.98
C VAL A 362 -8.12 19.23 13.34
N VAL A 363 -8.18 19.24 12.02
CA VAL A 363 -9.03 18.30 11.28
C VAL A 363 -8.30 16.97 11.13
N THR A 364 -8.90 15.90 11.66
CA THR A 364 -8.45 14.52 11.48
C THR A 364 -9.59 13.66 10.92
N MET A 365 -9.24 12.43 10.55
CA MET A 365 -10.18 11.40 10.14
C MET A 365 -10.89 10.75 11.32
N ASP A 366 -10.49 11.04 12.57
CA ASP A 366 -10.98 10.33 13.74
C ASP A 366 -12.51 10.36 13.90
N PRO A 367 -13.22 11.50 13.69
CA PRO A 367 -14.68 11.51 13.77
C PRO A 367 -15.36 10.58 12.76
N LEU A 368 -14.85 10.52 11.52
CA LEU A 368 -15.37 9.64 10.48
C LEU A 368 -15.07 8.18 10.78
N TRP A 369 -13.85 7.88 11.24
CA TRP A 369 -13.47 6.50 11.57
C TRP A 369 -14.22 6.00 12.81
N ARG A 370 -14.49 6.87 13.80
CA ARG A 370 -15.32 6.55 14.97
C ARG A 370 -16.81 6.43 14.62
N ARG A 371 -17.17 6.76 13.38
CA ARG A 371 -18.55 6.77 12.86
C ARG A 371 -19.44 7.71 13.66
N GLU A 372 -18.91 8.87 14.04
CA GLU A 372 -19.71 9.94 14.62
C GLU A 372 -20.77 10.37 13.60
N GLU A 373 -22.04 10.33 14.01
CA GLU A 373 -23.18 10.43 13.09
C GLU A 373 -23.21 11.77 12.34
N SER A 374 -23.05 12.88 13.06
CA SER A 374 -23.03 14.23 12.49
C SER A 374 -21.88 14.41 11.50
N ALA A 375 -20.65 14.09 11.91
CA ALA A 375 -19.47 14.21 11.07
C ALA A 375 -19.57 13.37 9.79
N THR A 376 -20.08 12.14 9.90
CA THR A 376 -20.26 11.24 8.76
C THR A 376 -21.33 11.76 7.80
N LYS A 377 -22.48 12.20 8.34
CA LYS A 377 -23.59 12.72 7.55
C LYS A 377 -23.21 13.98 6.76
N ASP A 378 -22.55 14.93 7.41
CA ASP A 378 -22.15 16.20 6.80
C ASP A 378 -21.09 15.98 5.71
N ALA A 379 -20.07 15.16 6.01
CA ALA A 379 -19.04 14.82 5.04
C ALA A 379 -19.61 14.05 3.83
N LEU A 380 -20.60 13.17 4.04
CA LEU A 380 -21.26 12.43 2.96
C LEU A 380 -22.17 13.33 2.12
N ALA A 381 -22.89 14.27 2.74
CA ALA A 381 -23.71 15.24 2.02
C ALA A 381 -22.85 16.12 1.10
N GLN A 382 -21.72 16.62 1.61
CA GLN A 382 -20.76 17.39 0.81
C GLN A 382 -20.21 16.56 -0.35
N TRP A 383 -19.75 15.33 -0.06
CA TRP A 383 -19.20 14.43 -1.08
C TRP A 383 -20.22 14.09 -2.17
N THR A 384 -21.47 13.86 -1.80
CA THR A 384 -22.55 13.58 -2.76
C THR A 384 -22.81 14.79 -3.66
N SER A 385 -22.69 16.00 -3.13
CA SER A 385 -22.94 17.23 -3.88
C SER A 385 -21.83 17.58 -4.89
N ASN A 386 -20.56 17.31 -4.56
CA ASN A 386 -19.44 17.82 -5.38
C ASN A 386 -18.20 16.91 -5.44
N GLY A 387 -18.27 15.70 -4.89
CA GLY A 387 -17.13 14.76 -4.82
C GLY A 387 -16.04 15.17 -3.82
N LYS A 388 -16.27 16.20 -2.98
CA LYS A 388 -15.29 16.72 -2.03
C LYS A 388 -15.77 16.52 -0.59
N SER A 389 -14.86 16.06 0.26
CA SER A 389 -14.89 16.05 1.72
C SER A 389 -13.83 15.04 2.20
N LEU A 390 -13.79 14.77 3.51
CA LEU A 390 -12.98 13.69 4.07
C LEU A 390 -13.40 12.28 3.58
N ILE A 391 -14.60 12.10 2.99
CA ILE A 391 -15.03 10.84 2.36
C ILE A 391 -14.07 10.44 1.22
N ALA A 392 -13.56 11.44 0.49
CA ALA A 392 -12.58 11.29 -0.59
C ALA A 392 -11.13 11.45 -0.08
N SER A 393 -10.85 10.98 1.14
CA SER A 393 -9.53 11.01 1.78
C SER A 393 -9.20 9.67 2.41
N ASN A 394 -7.90 9.40 2.52
CA ASN A 394 -7.35 8.28 3.29
C ASN A 394 -6.63 8.75 4.57
N GLY A 395 -6.66 10.03 4.88
CA GLY A 395 -5.96 10.59 6.05
C GLY A 395 -4.47 10.81 5.83
N VAL A 396 -3.92 10.57 4.64
CA VAL A 396 -2.48 10.70 4.35
C VAL A 396 -2.24 11.66 3.20
N ASP A 397 -1.65 12.80 3.55
CA ASP A 397 -1.37 13.88 2.60
C ASP A 397 0.10 14.24 2.51
N ALA A 398 0.96 13.73 3.40
CA ALA A 398 2.38 14.07 3.44
C ALA A 398 3.28 12.84 3.45
N LYS A 399 4.38 12.89 2.70
CA LYS A 399 5.45 11.89 2.76
C LYS A 399 6.83 12.47 2.47
N ILE A 400 7.85 11.80 2.95
CA ILE A 400 9.22 11.84 2.40
C ILE A 400 9.58 10.44 1.90
N LYS A 401 10.10 10.35 0.67
CA LYS A 401 10.86 9.17 0.24
C LYS A 401 12.30 9.35 0.73
N TRP A 402 12.62 8.80 1.89
CA TRP A 402 13.83 9.14 2.63
C TRP A 402 15.03 8.28 2.22
N ARG A 403 16.18 8.93 2.09
CA ARG A 403 17.48 8.30 1.88
C ARG A 403 18.48 8.91 2.86
N PRO A 404 19.23 8.11 3.61
CA PRO A 404 20.14 8.63 4.59
C PRO A 404 21.31 9.39 3.96
N ASP A 405 21.74 10.47 4.59
CA ASP A 405 23.02 11.10 4.28
C ASP A 405 24.19 10.37 4.99
N SER A 406 25.41 10.87 4.78
CA SER A 406 26.61 10.25 5.36
C SER A 406 26.63 10.23 6.87
N ASP A 407 26.01 11.20 7.55
CA ASP A 407 26.01 11.28 9.00
C ASP A 407 24.90 10.41 9.59
N GLU A 408 23.73 10.37 8.94
CA GLU A 408 22.67 9.42 9.28
C GLU A 408 23.14 7.96 9.11
N LEU A 409 23.87 7.64 8.04
CA LEU A 409 24.46 6.31 7.83
C LEU A 409 25.45 5.93 8.94
N LYS A 410 26.30 6.87 9.38
CA LYS A 410 27.21 6.63 10.52
C LYS A 410 26.41 6.36 11.80
N ALA A 411 25.33 7.12 12.03
CA ALA A 411 24.46 6.96 13.20
C ALA A 411 23.71 5.61 13.22
N MET A 412 23.46 5.00 12.06
CA MET A 412 22.86 3.67 11.95
C MET A 412 23.79 2.52 12.34
N GLY A 413 25.08 2.79 12.53
CA GLY A 413 26.06 1.78 12.88
C GLY A 413 26.36 0.81 11.73
N SER A 414 27.16 -0.22 12.04
CA SER A 414 27.76 -1.08 11.02
C SER A 414 26.81 -2.12 10.43
N ALA A 415 25.68 -2.44 11.08
CA ALA A 415 24.80 -3.52 10.66
C ALA A 415 24.10 -3.25 9.31
N PHE A 416 23.81 -1.98 8.99
CA PHE A 416 23.21 -1.61 7.70
C PHE A 416 24.24 -1.34 6.59
N GLN A 417 25.51 -1.13 6.95
CA GLN A 417 26.55 -0.72 6.00
C GLN A 417 26.78 -1.72 4.84
N PRO A 418 26.80 -3.05 5.05
CA PRO A 418 26.89 -4.00 3.96
C PRO A 418 25.72 -3.86 2.98
N ARG A 419 24.49 -3.80 3.51
CA ARG A 419 23.27 -3.64 2.72
C ARG A 419 23.28 -2.34 1.92
N TRP A 420 23.72 -1.25 2.52
CA TRP A 420 23.91 0.03 1.84
C TRP A 420 24.88 -0.10 0.66
N ASN A 421 26.06 -0.67 0.91
CA ASN A 421 27.12 -0.79 -0.09
C ASN A 421 26.72 -1.69 -1.26
N GLU A 422 25.98 -2.76 -1.01
CA GLU A 422 25.56 -3.72 -2.03
C GLU A 422 24.40 -3.18 -2.89
N PHE A 423 23.39 -2.58 -2.26
CA PHE A 423 22.11 -2.33 -2.92
C PHE A 423 21.81 -0.85 -3.20
N PHE A 424 22.25 0.06 -2.33
CA PHE A 424 21.80 1.45 -2.37
C PHE A 424 22.85 2.43 -2.89
N ARG A 425 24.13 2.21 -2.59
CA ARG A 425 25.21 3.16 -2.88
C ARG A 425 25.23 3.58 -4.34
N ASP A 426 25.11 2.62 -5.24
CA ASP A 426 25.23 2.81 -6.69
C ASP A 426 23.85 2.95 -7.38
N ARG A 427 22.81 3.30 -6.58
CA ARG A 427 21.41 3.51 -6.99
C ARG A 427 20.84 4.76 -6.29
N PRO A 428 21.15 5.97 -6.78
CA PRO A 428 20.81 7.22 -6.08
C PRO A 428 19.30 7.52 -6.00
N ASP A 429 18.51 6.96 -6.92
CA ASP A 429 17.05 7.05 -7.00
C ASP A 429 16.33 6.10 -6.02
N LYS A 430 17.03 5.13 -5.43
CA LYS A 430 16.46 4.21 -4.44
C LYS A 430 16.49 4.80 -3.04
N CYS A 431 15.30 5.03 -2.50
CA CYS A 431 15.12 5.48 -1.13
C CYS A 431 15.06 4.28 -0.17
N VAL A 432 15.51 4.44 1.08
CA VAL A 432 15.57 3.33 2.04
C VAL A 432 14.19 3.08 2.68
N ALA A 433 13.46 4.16 2.97
CA ALA A 433 12.15 4.10 3.60
C ALA A 433 11.26 5.25 3.16
N ILE A 434 9.96 5.13 3.40
CA ILE A 434 9.02 6.26 3.32
C ILE A 434 8.60 6.62 4.73
N PHE A 435 8.64 7.92 5.06
CA PHE A 435 8.01 8.45 6.28
C PHE A 435 6.80 9.28 5.88
N SER A 436 5.73 9.17 6.64
CA SER A 436 4.43 9.74 6.34
C SER A 436 3.71 10.11 7.64
N LEU A 437 2.67 10.95 7.53
CA LEU A 437 1.76 11.23 8.62
C LEU A 437 0.35 10.76 8.26
N ILE A 438 -0.30 10.05 9.18
CA ILE A 438 -1.73 9.75 9.14
C ILE A 438 -2.44 10.75 10.08
N ALA A 439 -3.37 11.53 9.54
CA ALA A 439 -4.20 12.46 10.28
C ALA A 439 -5.38 11.73 10.94
N GLY A 440 -5.09 10.92 11.95
CA GLY A 440 -6.06 10.16 12.73
C GLY A 440 -5.46 8.86 13.24
N TYR A 441 -6.21 8.12 14.05
CA TYR A 441 -5.79 6.82 14.58
C TYR A 441 -6.43 5.65 13.84
N ILE A 442 -5.58 4.74 13.35
CA ILE A 442 -5.95 3.41 12.88
C ILE A 442 -5.06 2.38 13.58
N GLY A 443 -5.64 1.50 14.39
CA GLY A 443 -4.85 0.55 15.17
C GLY A 443 -5.68 -0.26 16.16
N PRO A 444 -5.05 -1.16 16.94
CA PRO A 444 -5.75 -2.11 17.80
C PRO A 444 -6.59 -1.42 18.90
N LEU A 445 -6.14 -0.27 19.39
CA LEU A 445 -6.87 0.51 20.41
C LEU A 445 -8.07 1.33 19.87
N PHE A 446 -8.46 1.16 18.61
CA PHE A 446 -9.41 2.07 17.94
C PHE A 446 -10.74 2.22 18.67
N GLY A 447 -11.24 1.13 19.25
CA GLY A 447 -12.50 1.12 20.01
C GLY A 447 -12.37 1.45 21.51
N THR A 448 -11.15 1.62 22.03
CA THR A 448 -10.90 1.83 23.46
C THR A 448 -10.34 3.22 23.77
N LEU A 449 -9.87 3.94 22.76
CA LEU A 449 -9.31 5.27 22.93
C LEU A 449 -10.39 6.32 23.20
N PRO A 450 -10.12 7.33 24.07
CA PRO A 450 -11.01 8.47 24.26
C PRO A 450 -11.31 9.21 22.96
N PRO A 451 -12.52 9.79 22.81
CA PRO A 451 -12.90 10.58 21.64
C PRO A 451 -12.15 11.93 21.65
N ARG A 452 -10.97 11.94 21.02
CA ARG A 452 -10.13 13.13 20.77
C ARG A 452 -9.40 12.98 19.44
N ASN A 453 -8.64 13.99 19.05
CA ASN A 453 -7.83 13.93 17.83
C ASN A 453 -6.52 13.20 18.06
N TYR A 454 -6.16 12.36 17.10
CA TYR A 454 -4.89 11.64 17.07
C TYR A 454 -4.18 11.90 15.74
N MET A 455 -2.89 11.61 15.72
CA MET A 455 -2.11 11.50 14.50
C MET A 455 -1.16 10.31 14.62
N MET A 456 -0.72 9.73 13.51
CA MET A 456 0.27 8.65 13.55
C MET A 456 1.43 8.95 12.62
N ALA A 457 2.64 8.85 13.14
CA ALA A 457 3.81 8.67 12.28
C ALA A 457 3.74 7.29 11.65
N SER A 458 3.84 7.22 10.33
CA SER A 458 3.92 5.99 9.58
C SER A 458 5.26 5.93 8.88
N TYR A 459 5.98 4.83 9.03
CA TYR A 459 7.22 4.63 8.28
C TYR A 459 7.40 3.17 7.90
N PHE A 460 7.88 2.95 6.68
CA PHE A 460 8.12 1.61 6.16
C PHE A 460 9.35 1.53 5.27
N THR A 461 10.07 0.42 5.37
CA THR A 461 11.28 0.13 4.58
C THR A 461 10.91 -0.38 3.19
N LEU A 462 11.58 0.13 2.16
CA LEU A 462 11.25 -0.15 0.75
C LEU A 462 11.95 -1.38 0.17
N TYR A 463 13.14 -1.73 0.67
CA TYR A 463 13.91 -2.86 0.14
C TYR A 463 14.50 -3.74 1.24
N PRO A 464 13.65 -4.39 2.07
CA PRO A 464 14.14 -5.40 3.01
C PRO A 464 15.02 -6.43 2.30
N ALA A 465 16.10 -6.84 2.96
CA ALA A 465 16.95 -7.93 2.52
C ALA A 465 16.28 -9.28 2.80
N SER A 466 15.48 -9.36 3.86
CA SER A 466 14.80 -10.60 4.23
C SER A 466 13.73 -11.00 3.21
N ALA A 467 13.58 -12.32 3.04
CA ALA A 467 12.55 -12.92 2.22
C ALA A 467 11.94 -14.13 2.94
N GLY A 468 10.66 -14.35 2.70
CA GLY A 468 9.89 -15.46 3.23
C GLY A 468 9.48 -16.45 2.16
N SER A 469 8.48 -17.27 2.47
CA SER A 469 7.92 -18.26 1.56
C SER A 469 6.43 -18.54 1.82
N VAL A 470 5.70 -18.93 0.79
CA VAL A 470 4.28 -19.30 0.82
C VAL A 470 4.11 -20.63 0.09
N HIS A 471 3.86 -21.69 0.84
CA HIS A 471 3.62 -23.02 0.28
C HIS A 471 2.30 -23.61 0.78
N ILE A 472 1.74 -24.55 0.04
CA ILE A 472 0.66 -25.39 0.55
C ILE A 472 1.15 -26.38 1.61
N LYS A 473 0.25 -26.70 2.54
CA LYS A 473 0.39 -27.81 3.50
C LYS A 473 -0.96 -28.44 3.79
N MET A 474 -0.94 -29.63 4.39
CA MET A 474 -2.09 -30.19 5.07
C MET A 474 -1.98 -29.85 6.55
N ASP A 475 -3.06 -29.35 7.15
CA ASP A 475 -3.14 -29.13 8.59
C ASP A 475 -3.34 -30.45 9.37
N GLU A 476 -3.41 -30.35 10.70
CA GLU A 476 -3.58 -31.50 11.59
C GLU A 476 -4.86 -32.31 11.35
N ASN A 477 -5.87 -31.70 10.71
CA ASN A 477 -7.14 -32.35 10.37
C ASN A 477 -7.15 -32.83 8.90
N GLY A 478 -6.02 -32.76 8.20
CA GLY A 478 -5.91 -33.11 6.79
C GLY A 478 -6.55 -32.09 5.85
N LYS A 479 -6.88 -30.89 6.33
CA LYS A 479 -7.43 -29.80 5.51
C LYS A 479 -6.29 -28.98 4.91
N GLU A 480 -6.49 -28.52 3.68
CA GLU A 480 -5.53 -27.65 3.02
C GLU A 480 -5.36 -26.32 3.75
N ALA A 481 -4.10 -25.94 3.97
CA ALA A 481 -3.70 -24.67 4.56
C ALA A 481 -2.46 -24.12 3.85
N LEU A 482 -1.99 -22.95 4.29
CA LEU A 482 -0.70 -22.40 3.87
C LEU A 482 0.35 -22.57 4.97
N ASP A 483 1.54 -23.00 4.57
CA ASP A 483 2.79 -22.81 5.29
C ASP A 483 3.38 -21.46 4.87
N PHE A 484 3.34 -20.47 5.77
CA PHE A 484 3.69 -19.09 5.44
C PHE A 484 4.80 -18.58 6.35
N THR A 485 5.98 -18.39 5.79
CA THR A 485 7.08 -17.70 6.46
C THR A 485 7.12 -16.26 5.98
N THR A 486 7.04 -15.28 6.88
CA THR A 486 6.99 -13.86 6.50
C THR A 486 8.36 -13.29 6.13
N GLY A 487 9.42 -13.79 6.76
CA GLY A 487 10.79 -13.30 6.61
C GLY A 487 11.10 -12.02 7.41
N PHE A 488 10.13 -11.41 8.10
CA PHE A 488 10.33 -10.07 8.67
C PHE A 488 11.45 -10.05 9.72
N PHE A 489 12.49 -9.24 9.47
CA PHE A 489 13.70 -9.09 10.29
C PHE A 489 14.55 -10.36 10.45
N ASP A 490 14.50 -11.29 9.49
CA ASP A 490 15.43 -12.42 9.45
C ASP A 490 16.87 -11.95 9.19
N ASP A 491 17.04 -10.96 8.30
CA ASP A 491 18.28 -10.22 8.12
C ASP A 491 18.36 -9.06 9.14
N PRO A 492 19.47 -8.97 9.91
CA PRO A 492 19.62 -7.95 10.95
C PRO A 492 19.74 -6.53 10.40
N SER A 493 20.04 -6.34 9.10
CA SER A 493 20.10 -5.01 8.50
C SER A 493 18.72 -4.37 8.34
N ASP A 494 17.64 -5.15 8.31
CA ASP A 494 16.28 -4.66 8.03
C ASP A 494 15.67 -3.86 9.19
N ILE A 495 16.09 -4.14 10.43
CA ILE A 495 15.57 -3.43 11.61
C ILE A 495 16.28 -2.08 11.83
N VAL A 496 17.45 -1.88 11.22
CA VAL A 496 18.24 -0.66 11.45
C VAL A 496 17.50 0.59 10.93
N PRO A 497 16.98 0.62 9.68
CA PRO A 497 16.25 1.79 9.20
C PRO A 497 14.93 2.03 9.95
N ILE A 498 14.26 0.98 10.44
CA ILE A 498 12.98 1.13 11.15
C ILE A 498 13.19 1.75 12.54
N ASN A 499 14.25 1.33 13.26
CA ASN A 499 14.65 1.92 14.54
C ASN A 499 15.05 3.40 14.36
N PHE A 500 15.81 3.70 13.31
CA PHE A 500 16.19 5.08 12.99
C PHE A 500 14.96 5.95 12.65
N ALA A 501 14.03 5.41 11.86
CA ALA A 501 12.80 6.09 11.46
C ALA A 501 11.90 6.44 12.65
N TYR A 502 11.84 5.58 13.68
CA TYR A 502 11.15 5.90 14.93
C TYR A 502 11.69 7.18 15.56
N LYS A 503 13.01 7.24 15.78
CA LYS A 503 13.65 8.42 16.38
C LYS A 503 13.39 9.66 15.53
N LYS A 504 13.57 9.56 14.21
CA LYS A 504 13.37 10.72 13.33
C LYS A 504 11.93 11.21 13.27
N THR A 505 10.97 10.32 13.09
CA THR A 505 9.57 10.72 13.00
C THR A 505 9.06 11.25 14.34
N ARG A 506 9.51 10.70 15.47
CA ARG A 506 9.23 11.24 16.81
C ARG A 506 9.71 12.68 16.96
N GLU A 507 10.89 12.97 16.46
CA GLU A 507 11.48 14.31 16.48
C GLU A 507 10.73 15.31 15.56
N ILE A 508 10.23 14.87 14.40
CA ILE A 508 9.32 15.68 13.59
C ILE A 508 8.02 15.95 14.37
N CYS A 509 7.37 14.89 14.85
CA CYS A 509 6.07 14.98 15.50
C CYS A 509 6.10 15.91 16.72
N ARG A 510 7.10 15.81 17.62
CA ARG A 510 7.18 16.67 18.80
C ARG A 510 7.40 18.16 18.52
N ARG A 511 7.74 18.53 17.27
CA ARG A 511 7.91 19.91 16.79
C ARG A 511 6.72 20.41 15.96
N MET A 512 5.71 19.58 15.71
CA MET A 512 4.50 19.98 15.00
C MET A 512 3.59 20.81 15.89
N PRO A 513 3.08 21.98 15.46
CA PRO A 513 2.10 22.78 16.21
C PRO A 513 0.92 21.98 16.77
N SER A 514 0.47 20.98 16.03
CA SER A 514 -0.62 20.08 16.41
C SER A 514 -0.29 19.08 17.52
N TYR A 515 0.98 18.93 17.93
CA TYR A 515 1.41 17.92 18.89
C TYR A 515 0.90 18.17 20.31
N ARG A 516 0.36 17.14 20.96
CA ARG A 516 -0.09 17.15 22.36
C ARG A 516 0.48 15.99 23.19
N GLY A 517 1.51 15.34 22.69
CA GLY A 517 2.18 14.25 23.39
C GLY A 517 2.05 12.90 22.70
N GLU A 518 2.51 11.88 23.40
CA GLU A 518 2.64 10.51 22.90
C GLU A 518 1.62 9.60 23.56
N LEU A 519 1.05 8.69 22.78
CA LEU A 519 0.18 7.65 23.35
C LEU A 519 1.07 6.54 23.92
N ALA A 520 1.42 6.67 25.21
CA ALA A 520 2.40 5.82 25.89
C ALA A 520 2.14 4.31 25.78
N ASP A 521 0.88 3.88 25.65
CA ASP A 521 0.50 2.47 25.48
C ASP A 521 0.88 1.88 24.13
N ALA A 522 1.07 2.73 23.13
CA ALA A 522 1.40 2.34 21.75
C ALA A 522 2.78 2.84 21.32
N HIS A 523 3.64 3.17 22.28
CA HIS A 523 5.06 3.52 22.10
C HIS A 523 5.99 2.48 22.73
N PRO A 524 7.30 2.49 22.41
CA PRO A 524 8.30 1.71 23.13
C PRO A 524 8.23 1.94 24.64
N LYS A 525 8.40 0.85 25.40
CA LYS A 525 8.42 0.88 26.86
C LYS A 525 9.83 1.22 27.35
N PHE A 526 10.11 2.52 27.43
CA PHE A 526 11.39 3.03 27.89
C PHE A 526 11.62 2.77 29.39
N PRO A 527 12.87 2.63 29.85
CA PRO A 527 13.20 2.51 31.27
C PRO A 527 12.70 3.69 32.11
N GLU A 528 12.39 3.42 33.38
CA GLU A 528 12.01 4.45 34.34
C GLU A 528 13.09 5.53 34.45
N GLY A 529 12.69 6.81 34.41
CA GLY A 529 13.61 7.94 34.47
C GLY A 529 14.36 8.26 33.16
N SER A 530 14.14 7.49 32.08
CA SER A 530 14.73 7.78 30.78
C SER A 530 14.28 9.15 30.23
N ALA A 531 15.20 9.89 29.62
CA ALA A 531 14.88 11.11 28.88
C ALA A 531 13.97 10.84 27.66
N ALA A 532 13.93 9.59 27.19
CA ALA A 532 13.07 9.14 26.10
C ALA A 532 11.68 8.71 26.57
N ALA A 533 11.35 8.78 27.86
CA ALA A 533 10.04 8.39 28.39
C ALA A 533 8.88 9.14 27.71
N CYS A 534 7.78 8.42 27.46
CA CYS A 534 6.62 9.00 26.81
C CYS A 534 5.82 9.93 27.73
N ARG A 535 5.28 11.01 27.16
CA ARG A 535 4.53 12.02 27.93
C ARG A 535 3.44 12.70 27.12
N GLU A 536 2.33 13.00 27.79
CA GLU A 536 1.39 14.03 27.34
C GLU A 536 2.00 15.42 27.56
N THR A 537 1.67 16.37 26.67
CA THR A 537 2.22 17.72 26.70
C THR A 537 1.18 18.73 26.28
N SER A 538 1.26 19.97 26.77
CA SER A 538 0.35 21.05 26.34
C SER A 538 0.60 21.55 24.91
N GLY A 539 1.76 21.26 24.32
CA GLY A 539 2.12 21.75 22.99
C GLY A 539 3.48 21.22 22.50
N PRO A 540 3.94 21.67 21.32
CA PRO A 540 5.22 21.26 20.76
C PRO A 540 6.41 21.81 21.53
N VAL A 541 7.58 21.23 21.26
CA VAL A 541 8.87 21.84 21.56
C VAL A 541 9.29 22.83 20.47
N ASP A 542 10.24 23.71 20.79
CA ASP A 542 10.84 24.61 19.79
C ASP A 542 11.52 23.82 18.65
N LEU A 543 11.52 24.39 17.44
CA LEU A 543 12.17 23.78 16.27
C LEU A 543 13.66 23.49 16.51
N ASN A 544 14.35 24.34 17.27
CA ASN A 544 15.77 24.23 17.60
C ASN A 544 16.03 23.50 18.92
N ALA A 545 15.00 22.97 19.59
CA ALA A 545 15.20 22.19 20.81
C ALA A 545 16.15 21.01 20.52
N PRO A 546 17.04 20.66 21.48
CA PRO A 546 17.94 19.51 21.32
C PRO A 546 17.14 18.22 21.15
N ASP A 547 17.67 17.30 20.36
CA ASP A 547 17.08 15.98 20.14
C ASP A 547 17.03 15.16 21.43
N ILE A 548 16.05 14.25 21.51
CA ILE A 548 15.96 13.29 22.61
C ILE A 548 17.24 12.44 22.61
N ILE A 549 17.84 12.32 23.79
CA ILE A 549 19.00 11.45 24.00
C ILE A 549 18.48 10.05 24.32
N TYR A 550 18.95 9.07 23.57
CA TYR A 550 18.61 7.65 23.74
C TYR A 550 19.82 6.90 24.30
N THR A 551 19.61 6.14 25.37
CA THR A 551 20.61 5.19 25.90
C THR A 551 20.56 3.87 25.14
N ALA A 552 21.49 2.96 25.44
CA ALA A 552 21.47 1.60 24.87
C ALA A 552 20.20 0.82 25.28
N GLU A 553 19.70 1.05 26.49
CA GLU A 553 18.46 0.45 26.99
C GLU A 553 17.23 1.02 26.28
N ASP A 554 17.24 2.33 25.94
CA ASP A 554 16.18 2.92 25.11
C ASP A 554 16.19 2.32 23.69
N ASP A 555 17.37 2.10 23.11
CA ASP A 555 17.51 1.48 21.80
C ASP A 555 17.04 0.03 21.78
N ALA A 556 17.32 -0.72 22.86
CA ALA A 556 16.77 -2.05 23.05
C ALA A 556 15.23 -2.03 23.20
N ALA A 557 14.67 -1.02 23.87
CA ALA A 557 13.22 -0.85 23.98
C ALA A 557 12.57 -0.53 22.62
N ILE A 558 13.20 0.30 21.78
CA ILE A 558 12.76 0.59 20.42
C ILE A 558 12.78 -0.68 19.57
N GLU A 559 13.90 -1.41 19.56
CA GLU A 559 14.01 -2.65 18.80
C GLU A 559 12.93 -3.67 19.22
N LYS A 560 12.76 -3.86 20.54
CA LYS A 560 11.73 -4.74 21.07
C LYS A 560 10.34 -4.33 20.58
N TYR A 561 10.03 -3.04 20.65
CA TYR A 561 8.77 -2.49 20.17
C TYR A 561 8.53 -2.82 18.69
N HIS A 562 9.51 -2.60 17.81
CA HIS A 562 9.35 -2.92 16.39
C HIS A 562 9.15 -4.42 16.14
N ARG A 563 9.86 -5.30 16.85
CA ARG A 563 9.62 -6.75 16.75
C ARG A 563 8.20 -7.12 17.18
N ASP A 564 7.69 -6.48 18.23
CA ASP A 564 6.33 -6.69 18.75
C ASP A 564 5.24 -6.16 17.81
N CYS A 565 5.48 -5.04 17.11
CA CYS A 565 4.42 -4.29 16.44
C CYS A 565 4.52 -4.16 14.92
N VAL A 566 5.65 -4.49 14.28
CA VAL A 566 5.81 -4.35 12.81
C VAL A 566 4.70 -5.07 12.06
N GLN A 567 4.20 -4.47 10.99
CA GLN A 567 3.13 -5.04 10.15
C GLN A 567 3.55 -5.09 8.69
N THR A 568 2.82 -5.88 7.91
CA THR A 568 2.83 -5.81 6.44
C THR A 568 2.31 -4.45 5.96
N THR A 569 2.77 -4.00 4.80
CA THR A 569 2.17 -2.85 4.09
C THR A 569 1.21 -3.31 2.97
N TRP A 570 0.90 -4.62 2.94
CA TRP A 570 0.13 -5.30 1.90
C TRP A 570 0.76 -5.21 0.51
N HIS A 571 2.08 -5.01 0.44
CA HIS A 571 2.86 -4.91 -0.80
C HIS A 571 3.53 -6.24 -1.15
N SER A 572 2.86 -7.34 -0.83
CA SER A 572 3.34 -8.69 -1.01
C SER A 572 3.63 -9.02 -2.48
N VAL A 573 4.86 -9.43 -2.79
CA VAL A 573 5.31 -9.77 -4.15
C VAL A 573 6.30 -10.96 -4.16
N ARG A 574 6.71 -11.38 -5.37
CA ARG A 574 7.84 -12.28 -5.68
C ARG A 574 7.72 -13.78 -5.34
N ALA A 575 6.60 -14.26 -4.80
CA ALA A 575 6.34 -15.68 -4.58
C ALA A 575 6.29 -16.57 -5.86
N ALA A 576 6.43 -15.97 -7.05
CA ALA A 576 6.66 -16.64 -8.34
C ALA A 576 7.54 -15.72 -9.21
N LYS A 577 8.82 -15.63 -8.85
CA LYS A 577 9.77 -14.68 -9.45
C LYS A 577 10.04 -14.98 -10.93
N ILE A 578 10.01 -13.95 -11.77
CA ILE A 578 10.56 -13.98 -13.13
C ILE A 578 12.08 -13.93 -13.00
N ALA A 579 12.78 -14.91 -13.57
CA ALA A 579 14.23 -15.05 -13.51
C ALA A 579 14.78 -15.45 -14.88
#